data_AF-A0A0F8FG33-F1
#
_entry.id   AF-A0A0F8FG33-F1
#
_cell.length_a   1.000
_cell.length_b   1.000
_cell.length_c   1.000
_cell.angle_alpha   90.00
_cell.angle_beta   90.00
_cell.angle_gamma   90.00
#
_symmetry.space_group_name_H-M   'P 1'
#
loop_
_entity.id
_entity.type
_entity.pdbx_description
1 polymer ?
#
loop_
_entity_poly.entity_id
_entity_poly.type
_entity_poly.pdbx_seq_one_letter_code
_entity_poly.pdbx_strand_id
1 'polypeptide(L)'
;FPGEGGTGPVWLSDHMNRVTSDYLMWYDLTDAISGQTVNVQATTSKIDSSFDGRVKAMTLVVAYDDGDSDKVYYWVNQGHDTVNPLDDTYTGSTVFGTSSLANGWSSANLTAIYLASVDGTYTFNEKALVSGVKSGPYFGFNSWDISSFLTPGQDSSLAYNKQGSNYYKIPLVLMSVRCPSASPTLPDAAFTADVTNGTAPLIVNFTDQSTGSPTSWLWDFDNDGTADSTEQNPSHTYEKAGNYTVSLTVSNAGGSDSEVKKDYIVVSTQEIPDTTKPVIESVVLFPANTTAGATINFSVNATDNVEVTEVTAGEVQLTKTDGIWKGSITAPSALGDYSLSINATDAAGNAANTSVPYRVVQLSGGANIAVSPRASSVTAGNNVSLTIKVKNTQNIDDTFIVKISVSELPASYQADLSGFDWTEKSVTLKAGEEVLIPVKVTVPEGTAAGRKLFRANVKSETSSITGFDTGYLVIA
;
A
#
# COMPACT_ATOMS: atom_id res chain seq x y z
N PHE A 1 -19.39 -73.21 19.13
CA PHE A 1 -19.47 -73.34 20.60
C PHE A 1 -19.78 -74.79 20.94
N PRO A 2 -19.12 -75.38 21.97
CA PRO A 2 -19.30 -76.77 22.33
C PRO A 2 -20.61 -76.90 23.13
N GLY A 3 -21.68 -77.18 22.39
CA GLY A 3 -22.94 -77.70 22.91
C GLY A 3 -23.39 -78.97 22.17
N GLU A 4 -23.12 -79.09 20.85
CA GLU A 4 -23.72 -80.16 20.03
C GLU A 4 -22.80 -80.71 18.90
N GLY A 5 -21.71 -81.40 19.24
CA GLY A 5 -21.21 -82.51 18.39
C GLY A 5 -20.43 -82.22 17.08
N GLY A 6 -19.66 -81.14 16.95
CA GLY A 6 -18.71 -80.96 15.83
C GLY A 6 -17.25 -81.32 16.17
N THR A 7 -16.54 -82.06 15.31
CA THR A 7 -15.14 -82.51 15.51
C THR A 7 -14.15 -82.01 14.42
N GLY A 8 -14.22 -80.74 14.00
CA GLY A 8 -13.27 -80.13 13.04
C GLY A 8 -13.19 -78.59 13.15
N PRO A 9 -12.08 -77.95 12.74
CA PRO A 9 -11.53 -76.80 13.45
C PRO A 9 -12.34 -75.50 13.35
N VAL A 10 -12.27 -74.76 14.46
CA VAL A 10 -12.54 -73.32 14.63
C VAL A 10 -11.22 -72.70 15.10
N TRP A 11 -10.69 -71.68 14.41
CA TRP A 11 -9.70 -70.76 14.98
C TRP A 11 -9.91 -69.32 14.48
N LEU A 12 -10.19 -68.41 15.42
CA LEU A 12 -9.94 -66.98 15.28
C LEU A 12 -8.42 -66.75 15.37
N SER A 13 -7.88 -65.83 14.55
CA SER A 13 -6.45 -65.52 14.31
C SER A 13 -5.69 -66.28 13.20
N ASP A 14 -6.36 -67.02 12.32
CA ASP A 14 -5.76 -67.46 11.04
C ASP A 14 -6.78 -67.50 9.88
N HIS A 15 -7.48 -66.37 9.70
CA HIS A 15 -8.25 -65.99 8.51
C HIS A 15 -9.37 -66.93 8.03
N MET A 16 -9.70 -68.06 8.69
CA MET A 16 -10.71 -69.03 8.20
C MET A 16 -11.63 -69.60 9.30
N ASN A 17 -12.95 -69.63 9.04
CA ASN A 17 -13.97 -70.23 9.92
C ASN A 17 -14.87 -71.20 9.13
N ARG A 18 -15.04 -72.45 9.62
CA ARG A 18 -15.89 -73.46 8.97
C ARG A 18 -17.33 -73.42 9.50
N VAL A 19 -18.29 -73.24 8.60
CA VAL A 19 -19.73 -73.26 8.85
C VAL A 19 -20.34 -74.40 8.02
N THR A 20 -20.61 -75.53 8.68
CA THR A 20 -21.03 -76.80 8.06
C THR A 20 -20.07 -77.30 6.96
N SER A 21 -20.44 -77.18 5.69
CA SER A 21 -19.61 -77.56 4.52
C SER A 21 -18.82 -76.38 3.92
N ASP A 22 -19.02 -75.16 4.42
CA ASP A 22 -18.46 -73.95 3.83
C ASP A 22 -17.41 -73.31 4.76
N TYR A 23 -16.49 -72.56 4.17
CA TYR A 23 -15.44 -71.85 4.88
C TYR A 23 -15.59 -70.36 4.58
N LEU A 24 -15.70 -69.52 5.62
CA LEU A 24 -15.51 -68.09 5.47
C LEU A 24 -14.06 -67.75 5.71
N MET A 25 -13.49 -66.93 4.83
CA MET A 25 -12.19 -66.33 5.05
C MET A 25 -12.27 -64.81 5.10
N TRP A 26 -11.51 -64.18 5.99
CA TRP A 26 -11.40 -62.72 6.10
C TRP A 26 -9.93 -62.34 6.15
N TYR A 27 -9.56 -61.20 5.55
CA TYR A 27 -8.19 -60.68 5.50
C TYR A 27 -8.18 -59.21 5.90
N ASP A 28 -7.22 -58.81 6.74
CA ASP A 28 -6.90 -57.40 6.93
C ASP A 28 -6.09 -56.93 5.72
N LEU A 29 -6.64 -55.95 5.00
CA LEU A 29 -6.05 -55.40 3.78
C LEU A 29 -5.66 -53.93 3.95
N THR A 30 -5.69 -53.39 5.18
CA THR A 30 -5.41 -51.97 5.45
C THR A 30 -4.14 -51.48 4.77
N ASP A 31 -3.02 -52.20 4.98
CA ASP A 31 -1.71 -51.81 4.42
C ASP A 31 -1.56 -52.10 2.92
N ALA A 32 -2.49 -52.87 2.33
CA ALA A 32 -2.48 -53.21 0.91
C ALA A 32 -3.24 -52.19 0.04
N ILE A 33 -4.09 -51.36 0.64
CA ILE A 33 -4.89 -50.35 -0.05
C ILE A 33 -4.09 -49.05 -0.13
N SER A 34 -3.60 -48.71 -1.32
CA SER A 34 -2.73 -47.54 -1.57
C SER A 34 -3.22 -46.60 -2.68
N GLY A 35 -4.38 -46.87 -3.29
CA GLY A 35 -4.90 -46.09 -4.40
C GLY A 35 -6.43 -46.01 -4.39
N GLN A 36 -6.97 -45.09 -5.18
CA GLN A 36 -8.41 -44.79 -5.25
C GLN A 36 -9.24 -45.92 -5.90
N THR A 37 -8.59 -46.84 -6.63
CA THR A 37 -9.24 -48.00 -7.24
C THR A 37 -8.67 -49.28 -6.64
N VAL A 38 -9.50 -50.03 -5.91
CA VAL A 38 -9.13 -51.31 -5.30
C VAL A 38 -9.78 -52.45 -6.08
N ASN A 39 -8.96 -53.35 -6.65
CA ASN A 39 -9.43 -54.56 -7.31
C ASN A 39 -9.08 -55.78 -6.44
N VAL A 40 -10.06 -56.62 -6.12
CA VAL A 40 -9.86 -57.86 -5.36
C VAL A 40 -10.03 -59.05 -6.29
N GLN A 41 -9.05 -59.95 -6.28
CA GLN A 41 -9.08 -61.20 -7.02
C GLN A 41 -8.78 -62.36 -6.06
N ALA A 42 -9.65 -63.38 -6.04
CA ALA A 42 -9.37 -64.66 -5.41
C ALA A 42 -9.24 -65.75 -6.46
N THR A 43 -8.21 -66.58 -6.32
CA THR A 43 -7.93 -67.71 -7.21
C THR A 43 -7.90 -69.00 -6.40
N THR A 44 -8.64 -70.02 -6.86
CA THR A 44 -8.66 -71.34 -6.24
C THR A 44 -7.96 -72.36 -7.15
N SER A 45 -7.02 -73.12 -6.59
CA SER A 45 -6.34 -74.21 -7.31
C SER A 45 -6.89 -75.56 -6.87
N LYS A 46 -7.22 -76.43 -7.84
CA LYS A 46 -7.72 -77.78 -7.55
C LYS A 46 -6.61 -78.66 -6.99
N ILE A 47 -6.79 -79.14 -5.75
CA ILE A 47 -5.78 -79.95 -5.05
C ILE A 47 -5.97 -81.46 -5.25
N ASP A 48 -7.20 -81.93 -5.48
CA ASP A 48 -7.52 -83.31 -5.82
C ASP A 48 -8.92 -83.44 -6.46
N SER A 49 -9.38 -84.65 -6.74
CA SER A 49 -10.68 -84.93 -7.36
C SER A 49 -11.90 -84.61 -6.47
N SER A 50 -11.70 -84.48 -5.16
CA SER A 50 -12.74 -84.17 -4.18
C SER A 50 -12.91 -82.66 -3.93
N PHE A 51 -11.95 -81.83 -4.35
CA PHE A 51 -12.01 -80.39 -4.18
C PHE A 51 -13.06 -79.73 -5.10
N ASP A 52 -14.10 -79.19 -4.46
CA ASP A 52 -15.22 -78.49 -5.10
C ASP A 52 -14.86 -77.04 -5.52
N GLY A 53 -13.90 -76.39 -4.85
CA GLY A 53 -13.25 -75.15 -5.30
C GLY A 53 -14.13 -73.92 -5.53
N ARG A 54 -15.42 -73.95 -5.19
CA ARG A 54 -16.34 -72.83 -5.42
C ARG A 54 -16.14 -71.72 -4.40
N VAL A 55 -15.76 -70.53 -4.87
CA VAL A 55 -15.89 -69.28 -4.11
C VAL A 55 -17.35 -68.83 -4.19
N LYS A 56 -18.04 -68.83 -3.04
CA LYS A 56 -19.49 -68.51 -2.99
C LYS A 56 -19.78 -67.02 -2.89
N ALA A 57 -18.91 -66.28 -2.20
CA ALA A 57 -19.01 -64.84 -2.02
C ALA A 57 -17.62 -64.24 -1.80
N MET A 58 -17.41 -63.02 -2.28
CA MET A 58 -16.28 -62.17 -1.92
C MET A 58 -16.84 -60.80 -1.56
N THR A 59 -16.40 -60.25 -0.43
CA THR A 59 -16.82 -58.93 0.03
C THR A 59 -15.59 -58.15 0.48
N LEU A 60 -15.44 -56.96 -0.09
CA LEU A 60 -14.45 -55.98 0.35
C LEU A 60 -15.21 -54.86 1.09
N VAL A 61 -14.77 -54.55 2.30
CA VAL A 61 -15.24 -53.39 3.06
C VAL A 61 -14.09 -52.40 3.14
N VAL A 62 -14.27 -51.20 2.59
CA VAL A 62 -13.28 -50.12 2.64
C VAL A 62 -13.90 -48.94 3.36
N ALA A 63 -13.26 -48.51 4.45
CA ALA A 63 -13.54 -47.24 5.10
C ALA A 63 -12.32 -46.33 4.87
N TYR A 64 -12.54 -45.18 4.25
CA TYR A 64 -11.50 -44.19 4.00
C TYR A 64 -12.10 -42.79 4.17
N ASP A 65 -11.23 -41.83 4.45
CA ASP A 65 -11.58 -40.41 4.44
C ASP A 65 -11.65 -39.96 2.98
N ASP A 66 -12.86 -39.65 2.49
CA ASP A 66 -13.09 -39.20 1.12
C ASP A 66 -12.87 -37.69 0.93
N GLY A 67 -12.43 -36.99 1.99
CA GLY A 67 -12.11 -35.57 1.99
C GLY A 67 -13.31 -34.65 2.23
N ASP A 68 -14.51 -35.20 2.44
CA ASP A 68 -15.62 -34.43 2.96
C ASP A 68 -15.57 -34.33 4.51
N SER A 69 -16.47 -33.55 5.11
CA SER A 69 -16.47 -33.33 6.56
C SER A 69 -17.45 -34.22 7.31
N ASP A 70 -18.10 -35.13 6.60
CA ASP A 70 -19.08 -36.01 7.19
C ASP A 70 -18.44 -37.19 7.90
N LYS A 71 -19.26 -37.89 8.69
CA LYS A 71 -18.82 -39.05 9.45
C LYS A 71 -19.65 -40.25 9.07
N VAL A 72 -18.99 -41.27 8.52
CA VAL A 72 -19.61 -42.58 8.28
C VAL A 72 -19.13 -43.58 9.32
N TYR A 73 -20.07 -44.10 10.11
CA TYR A 73 -19.81 -45.15 11.09
C TYR A 73 -20.15 -46.50 10.47
N TYR A 74 -19.25 -47.48 10.62
CA TYR A 74 -19.44 -48.84 10.10
C TYR A 74 -19.48 -49.84 11.24
N TRP A 75 -20.42 -50.78 11.18
CA TRP A 75 -20.44 -51.97 12.02
C TRP A 75 -20.45 -53.21 11.15
N VAL A 76 -19.51 -54.10 11.41
CA VAL A 76 -19.46 -55.42 10.80
C VAL A 76 -19.78 -56.42 11.90
N ASN A 77 -20.78 -57.28 11.67
CA ASN A 77 -21.12 -58.30 12.65
C ASN A 77 -19.94 -59.25 12.88
N GLN A 78 -19.77 -59.72 14.12
CA GLN A 78 -18.74 -60.71 14.46
C GLN A 78 -19.24 -62.17 14.37
N GLY A 79 -20.49 -62.38 13.95
CA GLY A 79 -21.18 -63.66 14.06
C GLY A 79 -21.47 -64.32 12.73
N HIS A 80 -21.05 -65.57 12.56
CA HIS A 80 -21.67 -66.49 11.61
C HIS A 80 -22.47 -67.49 12.41
N ASP A 81 -23.76 -67.52 12.13
CA ASP A 81 -24.65 -68.39 12.84
C ASP A 81 -25.64 -69.02 11.86
N THR A 82 -25.90 -70.31 12.07
CA THR A 82 -26.62 -71.18 11.15
C THR A 82 -27.89 -71.67 11.81
N VAL A 83 -29.01 -71.34 11.20
CA VAL A 83 -30.29 -71.91 11.59
C VAL A 83 -30.45 -73.26 10.90
N ASN A 84 -30.56 -74.30 11.72
CA ASN A 84 -30.69 -75.69 11.29
C ASN A 84 -32.16 -76.01 10.93
N PRO A 85 -32.45 -76.72 9.83
CA PRO A 85 -33.78 -77.27 9.53
C PRO A 85 -34.43 -78.09 10.64
N LEU A 86 -33.61 -78.70 11.51
CA LEU A 86 -34.07 -79.57 12.61
C LEU A 86 -34.35 -78.80 13.90
N ASP A 87 -34.08 -77.50 13.93
CA ASP A 87 -34.28 -76.64 15.10
C ASP A 87 -35.22 -75.48 14.74
N ASP A 88 -36.46 -75.56 15.25
CA ASP A 88 -37.47 -74.51 15.11
C ASP A 88 -37.50 -73.54 16.30
N THR A 89 -36.65 -73.75 17.31
CA THR A 89 -36.58 -72.90 18.51
C THR A 89 -35.52 -71.80 18.38
N TYR A 90 -34.53 -72.00 17.52
CA TYR A 90 -33.42 -71.07 17.35
C TYR A 90 -33.71 -69.97 16.32
N THR A 91 -33.32 -68.73 16.65
CA THR A 91 -33.33 -67.56 15.76
C THR A 91 -31.96 -66.91 15.83
N GLY A 92 -31.33 -66.67 14.67
CA GLY A 92 -30.05 -66.00 14.62
C GLY A 92 -30.20 -64.51 14.92
N SER A 93 -29.21 -63.91 15.57
CA SER A 93 -29.23 -62.48 15.88
C SER A 93 -27.85 -61.85 15.92
N THR A 94 -27.79 -60.55 15.64
CA THR A 94 -26.58 -59.73 15.79
C THR A 94 -26.97 -58.38 16.38
N VAL A 95 -26.18 -57.89 17.34
CA VAL A 95 -26.34 -56.58 17.98
C VAL A 95 -25.30 -55.62 17.44
N PHE A 96 -25.71 -54.39 17.16
CA PHE A 96 -24.89 -53.27 16.72
C PHE A 96 -24.88 -52.20 17.81
N GLY A 97 -23.69 -51.97 18.40
CA GLY A 97 -23.47 -50.97 19.44
C GLY A 97 -23.67 -49.54 18.92
N THR A 98 -24.93 -49.10 18.87
CA THR A 98 -25.39 -47.82 18.30
C THR A 98 -25.88 -46.85 19.37
N SER A 99 -25.89 -47.26 20.64
CA SER A 99 -26.29 -46.41 21.78
C SER A 99 -25.45 -45.13 21.93
N SER A 100 -24.20 -45.12 21.45
CA SER A 100 -23.34 -43.93 21.45
C SER A 100 -23.53 -43.00 20.23
N LEU A 101 -24.34 -43.40 19.26
CA LEU A 101 -24.59 -42.62 18.06
C LEU A 101 -25.43 -41.38 18.40
N ALA A 102 -24.88 -40.19 18.13
CA ALA A 102 -25.60 -38.94 18.26
C ALA A 102 -26.76 -38.85 17.25
N ASN A 103 -27.81 -38.11 17.59
CA ASN A 103 -28.90 -37.83 16.65
C ASN A 103 -28.39 -36.99 15.45
N GLY A 104 -29.10 -37.03 14.31
CA GLY A 104 -28.82 -36.19 13.15
C GLY A 104 -28.14 -36.91 11.97
N TRP A 105 -28.19 -38.24 11.89
CA TRP A 105 -27.78 -38.98 10.70
C TRP A 105 -28.67 -38.65 9.48
N SER A 106 -28.07 -38.66 8.29
CA SER A 106 -28.78 -38.45 7.02
C SER A 106 -29.22 -39.76 6.38
N SER A 107 -28.47 -40.85 6.60
CA SER A 107 -28.83 -42.17 6.10
C SER A 107 -28.19 -43.29 6.92
N ALA A 108 -28.84 -44.46 6.92
CA ALA A 108 -28.32 -45.70 7.45
C ALA A 108 -28.69 -46.88 6.54
N ASN A 109 -27.71 -47.71 6.21
CA ASN A 109 -27.89 -48.90 5.39
C ASN A 109 -27.51 -50.16 6.16
N LEU A 110 -28.31 -51.22 6.01
CA LEU A 110 -28.01 -52.55 6.53
C LEU A 110 -27.94 -53.51 5.34
N THR A 111 -26.83 -54.21 5.19
CA THR A 111 -26.63 -55.22 4.15
C THR A 111 -26.33 -56.55 4.80
N ALA A 112 -27.14 -57.58 4.52
CA ALA A 112 -26.93 -58.95 4.97
C ALA A 112 -26.62 -59.85 3.78
N ILE A 113 -25.49 -60.56 3.85
CA ILE A 113 -25.11 -61.59 2.90
C ILE A 113 -25.48 -62.94 3.50
N TYR A 114 -26.21 -63.76 2.75
CA TYR A 114 -26.65 -65.09 3.18
C TYR A 114 -26.22 -66.17 2.19
N LEU A 115 -26.06 -67.40 2.69
CA LEU A 115 -25.71 -68.58 1.89
C LEU A 115 -26.78 -69.66 2.06
N ALA A 116 -27.86 -69.58 1.30
CA ALA A 116 -28.96 -70.52 1.37
C ALA A 116 -29.67 -70.66 0.03
N SER A 117 -30.39 -71.78 -0.17
CA SER A 117 -31.19 -72.00 -1.37
C SER A 117 -32.53 -71.24 -1.36
N VAL A 118 -32.99 -70.86 -0.17
CA VAL A 118 -34.18 -70.04 0.07
C VAL A 118 -33.78 -68.91 1.00
N ASP A 119 -34.29 -67.71 0.75
CA ASP A 119 -34.02 -66.57 1.62
C ASP A 119 -34.69 -66.74 3.01
N GLY A 120 -34.29 -65.91 3.97
CA GLY A 120 -34.74 -65.95 5.34
C GLY A 120 -35.87 -64.96 5.62
N THR A 121 -36.23 -64.89 6.89
CA THR A 121 -37.04 -63.81 7.44
C THR A 121 -36.15 -62.94 8.30
N TYR A 122 -36.46 -61.66 8.40
CA TYR A 122 -35.60 -60.67 9.04
C TYR A 122 -36.42 -59.66 9.82
N THR A 123 -35.91 -59.28 10.98
CA THR A 123 -36.40 -58.11 11.72
C THR A 123 -35.23 -57.26 12.18
N PHE A 124 -35.36 -55.94 12.09
CA PHE A 124 -34.40 -54.99 12.63
C PHE A 124 -35.10 -54.10 13.65
N ASN A 125 -34.62 -54.10 14.89
CA ASN A 125 -35.29 -53.46 16.02
C ASN A 125 -36.78 -53.86 16.08
N GLU A 126 -37.04 -55.17 15.96
CA GLU A 126 -38.37 -55.81 15.93
C GLU A 126 -39.26 -55.42 14.72
N LYS A 127 -38.79 -54.55 13.81
CA LYS A 127 -39.49 -54.21 12.57
C LYS A 127 -39.16 -55.23 11.49
N ALA A 128 -40.18 -55.81 10.86
CA ALA A 128 -40.00 -56.73 9.75
C ALA A 128 -39.29 -56.04 8.57
N LEU A 129 -38.25 -56.69 8.04
CA LEU A 129 -37.56 -56.28 6.83
C LEU A 129 -38.05 -57.11 5.64
N VAL A 130 -38.28 -56.46 4.50
CA VAL A 130 -38.72 -57.14 3.27
C VAL A 130 -37.53 -57.88 2.66
N SER A 131 -37.62 -59.21 2.59
CA SER A 131 -36.63 -60.05 1.90
C SER A 131 -36.59 -59.72 0.39
N GLY A 132 -35.39 -59.71 -0.18
CA GLY A 132 -35.11 -59.30 -1.55
C GLY A 132 -35.30 -60.39 -2.59
N VAL A 133 -34.91 -60.08 -3.83
CA VAL A 133 -34.99 -61.00 -4.97
C VAL A 133 -33.73 -61.87 -5.04
N LYS A 134 -33.93 -63.19 -5.13
CA LYS A 134 -32.92 -64.25 -5.26
C LYS A 134 -31.72 -63.87 -6.14
N SER A 135 -30.50 -63.97 -5.61
CA SER A 135 -29.24 -63.86 -6.38
C SER A 135 -28.55 -65.23 -6.52
N GLY A 136 -29.19 -66.16 -7.24
CA GLY A 136 -28.62 -67.50 -7.53
C GLY A 136 -29.10 -68.65 -6.63
N PRO A 137 -28.58 -69.88 -6.82
CA PRO A 137 -29.13 -71.10 -6.20
C PRO A 137 -28.70 -71.39 -4.75
N TYR A 138 -27.67 -70.72 -4.20
CA TYR A 138 -27.16 -70.96 -2.84
C TYR A 138 -26.48 -69.72 -2.21
N PHE A 139 -26.73 -68.53 -2.76
CA PHE A 139 -26.15 -67.26 -2.31
C PHE A 139 -27.22 -66.17 -2.51
N GLY A 140 -27.16 -65.14 -1.67
CA GLY A 140 -27.85 -63.90 -1.93
C GLY A 140 -27.41 -62.83 -0.95
N PHE A 141 -27.87 -61.62 -1.21
CA PHE A 141 -27.72 -60.52 -0.28
C PHE A 141 -28.99 -59.69 -0.27
N ASN A 142 -29.26 -59.08 0.86
CA ASN A 142 -30.32 -58.12 1.05
C ASN A 142 -29.70 -56.81 1.52
N SER A 143 -30.24 -55.69 1.05
CA SER A 143 -29.84 -54.36 1.51
C SER A 143 -31.09 -53.55 1.83
N TRP A 144 -31.09 -52.91 2.99
CA TRP A 144 -32.22 -52.15 3.51
C TRP A 144 -31.76 -50.76 3.92
N ASP A 145 -32.59 -49.77 3.59
CA ASP A 145 -32.56 -48.48 4.27
C ASP A 145 -33.18 -48.66 5.67
N ILE A 146 -32.38 -48.47 6.70
CA ILE A 146 -32.77 -48.59 8.11
C ILE A 146 -32.74 -47.23 8.83
N SER A 147 -32.62 -46.12 8.08
CA SER A 147 -32.47 -44.76 8.63
C SER A 147 -33.57 -44.41 9.64
N SER A 148 -34.80 -44.88 9.38
CA SER A 148 -35.96 -44.65 10.23
C SER A 148 -36.13 -45.66 11.38
N PHE A 149 -35.29 -46.70 11.45
CA PHE A 149 -35.38 -47.74 12.46
C PHE A 149 -34.34 -47.61 13.58
N LEU A 150 -33.37 -46.70 13.42
CA LEU A 150 -32.42 -46.34 14.48
C LEU A 150 -33.09 -45.47 15.54
N THR A 151 -32.71 -45.67 16.81
CA THR A 151 -33.18 -44.88 17.95
C THR A 151 -31.99 -44.34 18.72
N PRO A 152 -31.84 -43.01 18.91
CA PRO A 152 -30.72 -42.44 19.66
C PRO A 152 -30.65 -43.02 21.07
N GLY A 153 -29.44 -43.35 21.55
CA GLY A 153 -29.24 -43.89 22.89
C GLY A 153 -29.61 -45.37 23.07
N GLN A 154 -29.99 -46.08 22.00
CA GLN A 154 -30.31 -47.51 22.04
C GLN A 154 -29.43 -48.30 21.07
N ASP A 155 -28.98 -49.47 21.49
CA ASP A 155 -28.34 -50.42 20.58
C ASP A 155 -29.37 -51.01 19.62
N SER A 156 -28.92 -51.33 18.41
CA SER A 156 -29.77 -51.87 17.36
C SER A 156 -29.49 -53.34 17.18
N SER A 157 -30.47 -54.11 16.75
CA SER A 157 -30.32 -55.55 16.54
C SER A 157 -31.00 -56.01 15.26
N LEU A 158 -30.35 -56.93 14.55
CA LEU A 158 -30.94 -57.71 13.48
C LEU A 158 -31.20 -59.12 14.02
N ALA A 159 -32.41 -59.62 13.84
CA ALA A 159 -32.75 -61.02 14.02
C ALA A 159 -33.17 -61.65 12.68
N TYR A 160 -32.85 -62.92 12.48
CA TYR A 160 -33.12 -63.63 11.24
C TYR A 160 -33.43 -65.11 11.47
N ASN A 161 -34.26 -65.69 10.60
CA ASN A 161 -34.65 -67.09 10.69
C ASN A 161 -34.80 -67.73 9.29
N LYS A 162 -34.72 -69.06 9.23
CA LYS A 162 -34.96 -69.86 8.03
C LYS A 162 -36.43 -69.76 7.59
N GLN A 163 -36.68 -69.93 6.30
CA GLN A 163 -38.02 -70.18 5.77
C GLN A 163 -38.21 -71.67 5.51
N GLY A 164 -39.27 -72.26 6.07
CA GLY A 164 -39.53 -73.70 5.98
C GLY A 164 -38.37 -74.54 6.54
N SER A 165 -38.14 -75.72 5.96
CA SER A 165 -37.10 -76.66 6.41
C SER A 165 -35.74 -76.46 5.73
N ASN A 166 -35.36 -75.22 5.40
CA ASN A 166 -34.11 -74.90 4.71
C ASN A 166 -32.98 -74.55 5.67
N TYR A 167 -31.74 -74.92 5.33
CA TYR A 167 -30.57 -74.37 6.02
C TYR A 167 -30.44 -72.89 5.70
N TYR A 168 -30.23 -72.07 6.73
CA TYR A 168 -30.09 -70.64 6.57
C TYR A 168 -28.90 -70.11 7.37
N LYS A 169 -28.05 -69.31 6.71
CA LYS A 169 -26.80 -68.79 7.31
C LYS A 169 -26.48 -67.42 6.77
N ILE A 170 -25.98 -66.56 7.67
CA ILE A 170 -25.54 -65.22 7.36
C ILE A 170 -24.06 -65.11 7.70
N PRO A 171 -23.16 -65.24 6.71
CA PRO A 171 -21.73 -65.00 6.91
C PRO A 171 -21.35 -63.55 7.13
N LEU A 172 -22.17 -62.57 6.73
CA LEU A 172 -21.82 -61.16 6.90
C LEU A 172 -23.07 -60.29 6.99
N VAL A 173 -23.05 -59.37 7.94
CA VAL A 173 -23.94 -58.22 8.02
C VAL A 173 -23.11 -56.97 8.22
N LEU A 174 -23.24 -56.04 7.29
CA LEU A 174 -22.61 -54.73 7.33
C LEU A 174 -23.69 -53.69 7.58
N MET A 175 -23.48 -52.83 8.56
CA MET A 175 -24.28 -51.63 8.79
C MET A 175 -23.41 -50.40 8.59
N SER A 176 -23.91 -49.40 7.87
CA SER A 176 -23.30 -48.08 7.78
C SER A 176 -24.28 -46.98 8.17
N VAL A 177 -23.79 -45.95 8.85
CA VAL A 177 -24.59 -44.78 9.23
C VAL A 177 -23.82 -43.51 8.87
N ARG A 178 -24.39 -42.67 7.99
CA ARG A 178 -23.80 -41.41 7.53
C ARG A 178 -24.39 -40.25 8.33
N CYS A 179 -23.53 -39.50 8.98
CA CYS A 179 -23.86 -38.28 9.71
C CYS A 179 -23.31 -37.08 8.93
N PRO A 180 -24.17 -36.23 8.33
CA PRO A 180 -23.71 -35.07 7.60
C PRO A 180 -22.98 -34.12 8.54
N SER A 181 -21.93 -33.47 8.03
CA SER A 181 -21.33 -32.35 8.74
C SER A 181 -22.35 -31.22 8.92
N ALA A 182 -22.29 -30.51 10.03
CA ALA A 182 -22.99 -29.23 10.14
C ALA A 182 -22.43 -28.31 9.04
N SER A 183 -23.31 -27.72 8.22
CA SER A 183 -22.85 -26.77 7.20
C SER A 183 -22.00 -25.68 7.88
N PRO A 184 -20.80 -25.38 7.36
CA PRO A 184 -19.95 -24.35 7.95
C PRO A 184 -20.73 -23.05 8.03
N THR A 185 -20.81 -22.47 9.24
CA THR A 185 -21.43 -21.16 9.45
C THR A 185 -20.64 -20.12 8.68
N LEU A 186 -21.33 -19.19 7.99
CA LEU A 186 -20.65 -18.03 7.40
C LEU A 186 -19.81 -17.33 8.46
N PRO A 187 -18.59 -16.87 8.12
CA PRO A 187 -17.81 -16.05 9.03
C PRO A 187 -18.49 -14.69 9.19
N ASP A 188 -18.23 -14.04 10.32
CA ASP A 188 -18.65 -12.66 10.62
C ASP A 188 -17.38 -11.85 10.88
N ALA A 189 -17.03 -10.96 9.96
CA ALA A 189 -15.78 -10.24 9.97
C ALA A 189 -15.79 -9.18 11.08
N ALA A 190 -14.78 -9.19 11.94
CA ALA A 190 -14.61 -8.16 12.95
C ALA A 190 -13.14 -7.93 13.27
N PHE A 191 -12.73 -6.69 13.52
CA PHE A 191 -11.37 -6.40 13.96
C PHE A 191 -11.20 -5.16 14.85
N THR A 192 -10.03 -5.02 15.48
CA THR A 192 -9.62 -3.81 16.21
C THR A 192 -8.16 -3.44 15.89
N ALA A 193 -7.79 -2.19 16.15
CA ALA A 193 -6.41 -1.71 16.14
C ALA A 193 -5.98 -1.27 17.55
N ASP A 194 -4.69 -1.40 17.87
CA ASP A 194 -4.11 -0.94 19.13
C ASP A 194 -4.06 0.59 19.24
N VAL A 195 -3.81 1.28 18.12
CA VAL A 195 -3.87 2.73 17.98
C VAL A 195 -4.64 3.12 16.72
N THR A 196 -5.37 4.24 16.78
CA THR A 196 -6.14 4.77 15.64
C THR A 196 -5.67 6.15 15.19
N ASN A 197 -4.68 6.72 15.86
CA ASN A 197 -4.09 8.01 15.47
C ASN A 197 -2.64 8.14 15.95
N GLY A 198 -1.86 8.93 15.22
CA GLY A 198 -0.45 9.22 15.55
C GLY A 198 0.27 9.96 14.42
N THR A 199 1.57 10.18 14.58
CA THR A 199 2.41 10.83 13.56
C THR A 199 3.12 9.80 12.69
N ALA A 200 3.26 10.07 11.39
CA ALA A 200 4.05 9.23 10.49
C ALA A 200 5.54 9.18 10.90
N PRO A 201 6.22 8.01 10.83
CA PRO A 201 5.64 6.69 10.54
C PRO A 201 4.87 6.14 11.74
N LEU A 202 3.62 5.69 11.51
CA LEU A 202 2.75 5.10 12.53
C LEU A 202 2.66 3.59 12.32
N ILE A 203 3.15 2.81 13.29
CA ILE A 203 2.97 1.35 13.33
C ILE A 203 1.66 1.04 14.04
N VAL A 204 0.80 0.26 13.39
CA VAL A 204 -0.51 -0.18 13.92
C VAL A 204 -0.56 -1.70 13.93
N ASN A 205 -0.91 -2.28 15.07
CA ASN A 205 -1.13 -3.71 15.22
C ASN A 205 -2.64 -3.99 15.17
N PHE A 206 -3.06 -4.80 14.21
CA PHE A 206 -4.44 -5.21 14.05
C PHE A 206 -4.70 -6.54 14.74
N THR A 207 -5.86 -6.68 15.35
CA THR A 207 -6.32 -7.91 16.00
C THR A 207 -7.64 -8.35 15.38
N ASP A 208 -7.66 -9.57 14.86
CA ASP A 208 -8.86 -10.24 14.38
C ASP A 208 -9.82 -10.55 15.55
N GLN A 209 -11.10 -10.27 15.35
CA GLN A 209 -12.20 -10.57 16.26
C GLN A 209 -13.32 -11.36 15.54
N SER A 210 -13.03 -11.85 14.33
CA SER A 210 -14.02 -12.50 13.48
C SER A 210 -14.54 -13.80 14.10
N THR A 211 -15.82 -14.09 13.89
CA THR A 211 -16.45 -15.34 14.35
C THR A 211 -16.76 -16.29 13.19
N GLY A 212 -17.30 -17.48 13.48
CA GLY A 212 -17.62 -18.48 12.46
C GLY A 212 -16.44 -19.31 11.95
N SER A 213 -15.33 -19.39 12.71
CA SER A 213 -14.14 -20.21 12.38
C SER A 213 -13.53 -19.89 11.01
N PRO A 214 -13.06 -18.64 10.78
CA PRO A 214 -12.37 -18.26 9.56
C PRO A 214 -11.08 -19.08 9.35
N THR A 215 -10.77 -19.37 8.09
CA THR A 215 -9.56 -20.11 7.66
C THR A 215 -8.61 -19.28 6.82
N SER A 216 -9.02 -18.07 6.40
CA SER A 216 -8.19 -17.12 5.63
C SER A 216 -8.57 -15.68 5.93
N TRP A 217 -7.59 -14.78 5.88
CA TRP A 217 -7.74 -13.33 6.08
C TRP A 217 -7.14 -12.59 4.88
N LEU A 218 -7.79 -11.51 4.46
CA LEU A 218 -7.29 -10.56 3.47
C LEU A 218 -7.47 -9.16 4.04
N TRP A 219 -6.35 -8.54 4.40
CA TRP A 219 -6.30 -7.18 4.90
C TRP A 219 -5.96 -6.22 3.78
N ASP A 220 -6.69 -5.12 3.70
CA ASP A 220 -6.44 -4.00 2.81
C ASP A 220 -6.46 -2.74 3.70
N PHE A 221 -5.29 -2.13 3.90
CA PHE A 221 -5.07 -1.09 4.91
C PHE A 221 -5.37 0.33 4.41
N ASP A 222 -5.57 0.50 3.10
CA ASP A 222 -5.93 1.77 2.47
C ASP A 222 -7.19 1.70 1.59
N ASN A 223 -7.81 0.52 1.50
CA ASN A 223 -9.04 0.22 0.76
C ASN A 223 -8.89 0.52 -0.74
N ASP A 224 -7.75 0.20 -1.33
CA ASP A 224 -7.48 0.35 -2.77
C ASP A 224 -7.95 -0.84 -3.63
N GLY A 225 -8.40 -1.93 -2.98
CA GLY A 225 -8.84 -3.16 -3.61
C GLY A 225 -7.76 -4.25 -3.69
N THR A 226 -6.57 -4.00 -3.14
CA THR A 226 -5.43 -4.92 -3.08
C THR A 226 -5.21 -5.38 -1.64
N ALA A 227 -5.01 -6.68 -1.44
CA ALA A 227 -4.67 -7.19 -0.11
C ALA A 227 -3.19 -6.94 0.20
N ASP A 228 -2.93 -6.25 1.31
CA ASP A 228 -1.61 -5.98 1.87
C ASP A 228 -1.08 -7.12 2.75
N SER A 229 -1.98 -7.87 3.42
CA SER A 229 -1.59 -8.97 4.30
C SER A 229 -2.61 -10.11 4.34
N THR A 230 -2.11 -11.31 4.62
CA THR A 230 -2.91 -12.54 4.81
C THR A 230 -2.77 -13.14 6.23
N GLU A 231 -2.05 -12.45 7.12
CA GLU A 231 -1.90 -12.87 8.52
C GLU A 231 -3.20 -12.61 9.30
N GLN A 232 -3.47 -13.43 10.32
CA GLN A 232 -4.63 -13.21 11.19
C GLN A 232 -4.53 -11.90 11.98
N ASN A 233 -3.35 -11.58 12.53
CA ASN A 233 -3.11 -10.38 13.34
C ASN A 233 -1.87 -9.62 12.82
N PRO A 234 -2.00 -8.87 11.71
CA PRO A 234 -0.87 -8.20 11.06
C PRO A 234 -0.44 -6.92 11.79
N SER A 235 0.82 -6.53 11.55
CA SER A 235 1.34 -5.19 11.85
C SER A 235 1.54 -4.43 10.54
N HIS A 236 1.04 -3.20 10.45
CA HIS A 236 1.22 -2.33 9.28
C HIS A 236 1.81 -0.97 9.65
N THR A 237 2.67 -0.43 8.79
CA THR A 237 3.32 0.87 8.99
C THR A 237 2.78 1.89 7.99
N TYR A 238 2.10 2.91 8.49
CA TYR A 238 1.66 4.05 7.69
C TYR A 238 2.76 5.11 7.61
N GLU A 239 3.47 5.14 6.48
CA GLU A 239 4.64 6.01 6.24
C GLU A 239 4.28 7.48 5.95
N LYS A 240 3.01 7.76 5.64
CA LYS A 240 2.55 9.10 5.23
C LYS A 240 1.37 9.55 6.05
N ALA A 241 1.24 10.86 6.18
CA ALA A 241 0.05 11.47 6.76
C ALA A 241 -1.16 11.25 5.84
N GLY A 242 -2.32 10.97 6.44
CA GLY A 242 -3.55 10.65 5.73
C GLY A 242 -4.59 10.01 6.65
N ASN A 243 -5.82 9.91 6.14
CA ASN A 243 -6.88 9.10 6.75
C ASN A 243 -7.00 7.81 5.95
N TYR A 244 -6.91 6.69 6.66
CA TYR A 244 -6.90 5.37 6.05
C TYR A 244 -8.16 4.60 6.40
N THR A 245 -8.80 4.05 5.38
CA THR A 245 -9.93 3.12 5.52
C THR A 245 -9.37 1.71 5.52
N VAL A 246 -9.71 0.91 6.53
CA VAL A 246 -9.20 -0.46 6.66
C VAL A 246 -10.33 -1.44 6.37
N SER A 247 -10.03 -2.45 5.55
CA SER A 247 -10.93 -3.53 5.18
C SER A 247 -10.32 -4.88 5.57
N LEU A 248 -11.09 -5.71 6.26
CA LEU A 248 -10.76 -7.11 6.50
C LEU A 248 -11.81 -7.99 5.82
N THR A 249 -11.37 -8.90 4.96
CA THR A 249 -12.20 -9.98 4.43
C THR A 249 -11.74 -11.32 5.00
N VAL A 250 -12.66 -12.06 5.63
CA VAL A 250 -12.40 -13.40 6.14
C VAL A 250 -13.18 -14.45 5.36
N SER A 251 -12.66 -15.68 5.28
CA SER A 251 -13.37 -16.76 4.57
C SER A 251 -13.18 -18.11 5.24
N ASN A 252 -14.16 -18.99 5.05
CA ASN A 252 -14.13 -20.41 5.42
C ASN A 252 -14.89 -21.24 4.36
N ALA A 253 -15.09 -22.54 4.62
CA ALA A 253 -15.83 -23.42 3.72
C ALA A 253 -17.32 -23.04 3.51
N GLY A 254 -17.89 -22.20 4.37
CA GLY A 254 -19.26 -21.68 4.27
C GLY A 254 -19.39 -20.43 3.42
N GLY A 255 -18.29 -19.70 3.18
CA GLY A 255 -18.25 -18.49 2.37
C GLY A 255 -17.31 -17.43 2.94
N SER A 256 -17.61 -16.16 2.67
CA SER A 256 -16.79 -15.02 3.06
C SER A 256 -17.65 -13.87 3.59
N ASP A 257 -17.07 -13.06 4.46
CA ASP A 257 -17.64 -11.81 4.94
C ASP A 257 -16.54 -10.74 5.07
N SER A 258 -16.94 -9.46 5.07
CA SER A 258 -16.01 -8.32 5.09
C SER A 258 -16.47 -7.21 6.03
N GLU A 259 -15.55 -6.68 6.84
CA GLU A 259 -15.75 -5.47 7.65
C GLU A 259 -14.89 -4.32 7.09
N VAL A 260 -15.50 -3.15 6.88
CA VAL A 260 -14.81 -1.94 6.43
C VAL A 260 -14.98 -0.83 7.46
N LYS A 261 -13.87 -0.32 7.99
CA LYS A 261 -13.84 0.83 8.90
C LYS A 261 -13.28 2.05 8.18
N LYS A 262 -14.17 2.98 7.83
CA LYS A 262 -13.83 4.23 7.14
C LYS A 262 -13.07 5.18 8.06
N ASP A 263 -12.02 5.80 7.50
CA ASP A 263 -11.15 6.76 8.19
C ASP A 263 -10.71 6.28 9.59
N TYR A 264 -10.42 4.97 9.69
CA TYR A 264 -10.19 4.31 10.97
C TYR A 264 -8.84 4.67 11.58
N ILE A 265 -7.81 4.86 10.74
CA ILE A 265 -6.47 5.27 11.15
C ILE A 265 -6.19 6.68 10.63
N VAL A 266 -5.86 7.60 11.54
CA VAL A 266 -5.55 9.00 11.23
C VAL A 266 -4.08 9.28 11.50
N VAL A 267 -3.31 9.50 10.44
CA VAL A 267 -1.87 9.76 10.54
C VAL A 267 -1.60 11.24 10.24
N SER A 268 -0.97 11.93 11.18
CA SER A 268 -0.52 13.31 11.00
C SER A 268 0.94 13.38 10.58
N THR A 269 1.33 14.51 9.97
CA THR A 269 2.74 14.79 9.71
C THR A 269 3.45 15.08 11.02
N GLN A 270 4.67 14.58 11.18
CA GLN A 270 5.53 15.00 12.28
C GLN A 270 5.94 16.47 12.06
N GLU A 271 5.43 17.38 12.89
CA GLU A 271 5.96 18.74 12.94
C GLU A 271 7.30 18.72 13.68
N ILE A 272 8.39 18.90 12.95
CA ILE A 272 9.71 19.12 13.54
C ILE A 272 9.73 20.60 13.95
N PRO A 273 9.84 20.95 15.25
CA PRO A 273 9.92 22.34 15.65
C PRO A 273 11.19 22.94 15.09
N ASP A 274 11.07 23.92 14.20
CA ASP A 274 12.24 24.68 13.76
C ASP A 274 12.59 25.72 14.82
N THR A 275 13.76 25.55 15.42
CA THR A 275 14.32 26.48 16.41
C THR A 275 15.43 27.36 15.83
N THR A 276 15.76 27.19 14.55
CA THR A 276 16.82 27.92 13.87
C THR A 276 16.30 29.31 13.53
N LYS A 277 17.14 30.34 13.70
CA LYS A 277 16.76 31.70 13.34
C LYS A 277 17.13 31.97 11.88
N PRO A 278 16.35 32.82 11.18
CA PRO A 278 16.71 33.26 9.85
C PRO A 278 18.03 34.03 9.84
N VAL A 279 18.74 34.02 8.71
CA VAL A 279 19.99 34.73 8.49
C VAL A 279 19.75 35.91 7.56
N ILE A 280 20.12 37.12 8.00
CA ILE A 280 20.11 38.33 7.16
C ILE A 280 21.48 38.44 6.48
N GLU A 281 21.59 37.90 5.26
CA GLU A 281 22.84 37.81 4.50
C GLU A 281 23.36 39.18 4.05
N SER A 282 22.46 40.05 3.59
CA SER A 282 22.84 41.39 3.17
C SER A 282 21.67 42.37 3.24
N VAL A 283 22.01 43.62 3.53
CA VAL A 283 21.10 44.76 3.48
C VAL A 283 21.77 45.85 2.65
N VAL A 284 21.14 46.23 1.55
CA VAL A 284 21.60 47.31 0.67
C VAL A 284 20.55 48.41 0.72
N LEU A 285 20.98 49.63 1.00
CA LEU A 285 20.11 50.81 0.94
C LEU A 285 20.75 51.88 0.06
N PHE A 286 19.91 52.60 -0.67
CA PHE A 286 20.31 53.67 -1.54
C PHE A 286 19.21 54.72 -1.67
N PRO A 287 19.53 56.02 -1.48
CA PRO A 287 20.81 56.56 -1.03
C PRO A 287 21.07 56.33 0.47
N ALA A 288 22.34 56.15 0.87
CA ALA A 288 22.75 56.05 2.28
C ALA A 288 23.08 57.42 2.90
N ASN A 289 23.60 58.35 2.11
CA ASN A 289 23.65 59.77 2.43
C ASN A 289 22.58 60.50 1.63
N THR A 290 21.63 61.15 2.27
CA THR A 290 20.46 61.73 1.58
C THR A 290 20.01 63.05 2.18
N THR A 291 18.96 63.65 1.62
CA THR A 291 18.34 64.89 2.11
C THR A 291 17.04 64.61 2.87
N ALA A 292 16.59 65.58 3.67
CA ALA A 292 15.34 65.48 4.41
C ALA A 292 14.14 65.23 3.47
N GLY A 293 13.30 64.25 3.80
CA GLY A 293 12.12 63.90 3.00
C GLY A 293 12.40 63.08 1.73
N ALA A 294 13.66 62.74 1.44
CA ALA A 294 14.00 61.90 0.28
C ALA A 294 13.59 60.43 0.50
N THR A 295 13.26 59.74 -0.59
CA THR A 295 13.01 58.29 -0.57
C THR A 295 14.32 57.52 -0.48
N ILE A 296 14.43 56.60 0.47
CA ILE A 296 15.51 55.63 0.60
C ILE A 296 14.95 54.28 0.22
N ASN A 297 15.46 53.69 -0.87
CA ASN A 297 15.10 52.34 -1.28
C ASN A 297 16.07 51.35 -0.65
N PHE A 298 15.61 50.15 -0.35
CA PHE A 298 16.48 49.11 0.18
C PHE A 298 16.06 47.72 -0.27
N SER A 299 17.03 46.81 -0.20
CA SER A 299 16.93 45.42 -0.60
C SER A 299 17.59 44.56 0.47
N VAL A 300 16.88 43.55 0.96
CA VAL A 300 17.32 42.62 2.00
C VAL A 300 17.33 41.22 1.43
N ASN A 301 18.48 40.55 1.51
CA ASN A 301 18.59 39.12 1.27
C ASN A 301 18.56 38.42 2.63
N ALA A 302 17.52 37.62 2.86
CA ALA A 302 17.36 36.83 4.08
C ALA A 302 17.04 35.39 3.70
N THR A 303 17.72 34.46 4.34
CA THR A 303 17.66 33.01 4.09
C THR A 303 17.37 32.28 5.39
N ASP A 304 16.76 31.10 5.29
CA ASP A 304 16.54 30.23 6.44
C ASP A 304 16.33 28.78 5.97
N ASN A 305 16.43 27.80 6.87
CA ASN A 305 16.14 26.38 6.56
C ASN A 305 14.65 26.12 6.39
N VAL A 306 13.81 26.99 6.95
CA VAL A 306 12.38 27.12 6.62
C VAL A 306 12.19 28.43 5.84
N GLU A 307 11.04 28.64 5.21
CA GLU A 307 10.81 29.89 4.48
C GLU A 307 10.79 31.11 5.41
N VAL A 308 11.57 32.16 5.06
CA VAL A 308 11.40 33.51 5.61
C VAL A 308 10.07 34.07 5.12
N THR A 309 9.15 34.36 6.04
CA THR A 309 7.76 34.76 5.75
C THR A 309 7.57 36.27 5.82
N GLU A 310 8.39 36.97 6.60
CA GLU A 310 8.24 38.40 6.83
C GLU A 310 9.62 39.07 6.96
N VAL A 311 9.78 40.24 6.32
CA VAL A 311 10.90 41.13 6.58
C VAL A 311 10.37 42.55 6.75
N THR A 312 10.80 43.22 7.81
CA THR A 312 10.46 44.62 8.10
C THR A 312 11.71 45.50 8.14
N ALA A 313 11.54 46.77 7.79
CA ALA A 313 12.53 47.82 7.98
C ALA A 313 11.90 49.00 8.73
N GLY A 314 12.30 49.20 9.98
CA GLY A 314 11.56 50.04 10.90
C GLY A 314 10.11 49.53 11.05
N GLU A 315 9.14 50.35 10.65
CA GLU A 315 7.72 50.01 10.68
C GLU A 315 7.19 49.53 9.31
N VAL A 316 8.04 49.47 8.28
CA VAL A 316 7.63 49.15 6.90
C VAL A 316 7.81 47.66 6.62
N GLN A 317 6.72 47.00 6.20
CA GLN A 317 6.72 45.64 5.68
C GLN A 317 7.28 45.60 4.26
N LEU A 318 8.20 44.67 3.99
CA LEU A 318 8.85 44.54 2.69
C LEU A 318 8.13 43.56 1.78
N THR A 319 8.32 43.74 0.47
CA THR A 319 7.76 42.85 -0.54
C THR A 319 8.87 42.00 -1.16
N LYS A 320 8.67 40.68 -1.20
CA LYS A 320 9.61 39.74 -1.82
C LYS A 320 9.44 39.76 -3.34
N THR A 321 10.52 40.01 -4.08
CA THR A 321 10.54 39.97 -5.55
C THR A 321 11.85 39.32 -5.99
N ASP A 322 11.76 38.23 -6.77
CA ASP A 322 12.90 37.43 -7.24
C ASP A 322 13.84 36.99 -6.09
N GLY A 323 13.27 36.58 -4.96
CA GLY A 323 14.01 36.12 -3.78
C GLY A 323 14.62 37.23 -2.91
N ILE A 324 14.45 38.50 -3.27
CA ILE A 324 14.97 39.65 -2.51
C ILE A 324 13.81 40.47 -1.95
N TRP A 325 13.89 40.84 -0.68
CA TRP A 325 12.90 41.70 -0.02
C TRP A 325 13.19 43.16 -0.29
N LYS A 326 12.22 43.90 -0.82
CA LYS A 326 12.38 45.28 -1.25
C LYS A 326 11.35 46.19 -0.59
N GLY A 327 11.74 47.42 -0.34
CA GLY A 327 10.86 48.47 0.13
C GLY A 327 11.55 49.82 0.14
N SER A 328 10.85 50.81 0.68
CA SER A 328 11.36 52.16 0.82
C SER A 328 10.83 52.85 2.07
N ILE A 329 11.60 53.82 2.56
CA ILE A 329 11.22 54.72 3.64
C ILE A 329 11.43 56.17 3.19
N THR A 330 10.80 57.10 3.89
CA THR A 330 11.06 58.53 3.74
C THR A 330 12.06 58.98 4.80
N ALA A 331 13.14 59.62 4.38
CA ALA A 331 14.15 60.17 5.26
C ALA A 331 13.54 61.21 6.23
N PRO A 332 13.89 61.19 7.53
CA PRO A 332 13.39 62.16 8.51
C PRO A 332 13.65 63.62 8.13
N SER A 333 12.86 64.53 8.70
CA SER A 333 13.02 65.98 8.47
C SER A 333 14.24 66.58 9.17
N ALA A 334 14.72 65.95 10.25
CA ALA A 334 15.88 66.42 11.00
C ALA A 334 17.19 65.90 10.39
N LEU A 335 18.20 66.76 10.34
CA LEU A 335 19.55 66.37 9.91
C LEU A 335 20.21 65.52 11.00
N GLY A 336 20.97 64.50 10.60
CA GLY A 336 21.65 63.63 11.56
C GLY A 336 22.04 62.25 11.02
N ASP A 337 22.67 61.48 11.90
CA ASP A 337 22.97 60.07 11.70
C ASP A 337 21.82 59.22 12.24
N TYR A 338 21.35 58.28 11.44
CA TYR A 338 20.24 57.39 11.75
C TYR A 338 20.64 55.93 11.57
N SER A 339 19.90 55.04 12.23
CA SER A 339 20.03 53.60 12.06
C SER A 339 18.65 53.01 11.76
N LEU A 340 18.57 52.22 10.70
CA LEU A 340 17.36 51.53 10.29
C LEU A 340 17.43 50.07 10.75
N SER A 341 16.54 49.68 11.67
CA SER A 341 16.41 48.29 12.11
C SER A 341 15.76 47.44 11.03
N ILE A 342 16.34 46.28 10.74
CA ILE A 342 15.80 45.26 9.85
C ILE A 342 15.47 44.02 10.69
N ASN A 343 14.25 43.51 10.59
CA ASN A 343 13.87 42.24 11.22
C ASN A 343 13.40 41.25 10.16
N ALA A 344 13.83 40.00 10.26
CA ALA A 344 13.36 38.90 9.43
C ALA A 344 12.74 37.82 10.33
N THR A 345 11.58 37.30 9.95
CA THR A 345 10.84 36.25 10.66
C THR A 345 10.59 35.08 9.72
N ASP A 346 10.82 33.86 10.20
CA ASP A 346 10.54 32.63 9.46
C ASP A 346 9.12 32.09 9.69
N ALA A 347 8.76 30.98 9.04
CA ALA A 347 7.43 30.36 9.20
C ALA A 347 7.21 29.71 10.58
N ALA A 348 8.27 29.41 11.33
CA ALA A 348 8.19 28.87 12.69
C ALA A 348 8.12 29.99 13.76
N GLY A 349 8.26 31.25 13.36
CA GLY A 349 8.19 32.43 14.22
C GLY A 349 9.53 32.80 14.85
N ASN A 350 10.65 32.21 14.44
CA ASN A 350 11.96 32.67 14.90
C ASN A 350 12.33 33.95 14.15
N ALA A 351 13.03 34.84 14.85
CA ALA A 351 13.39 36.16 14.32
C ALA A 351 14.87 36.48 14.47
N ALA A 352 15.42 37.12 13.44
CA ALA A 352 16.72 37.76 13.45
C ALA A 352 16.60 39.25 13.16
N ASN A 353 17.50 40.03 13.73
CA ASN A 353 17.54 41.47 13.54
C ASN A 353 18.95 41.98 13.26
N THR A 354 19.02 43.08 12.53
CA THR A 354 20.24 43.85 12.30
C THR A 354 19.88 45.34 12.15
N SER A 355 20.87 46.21 12.03
CA SER A 355 20.63 47.63 11.79
C SER A 355 21.64 48.20 10.82
N VAL A 356 21.17 49.02 9.88
CA VAL A 356 22.01 49.66 8.87
C VAL A 356 22.01 51.18 9.02
N PRO A 357 23.19 51.83 9.02
CA PRO A 357 23.28 53.27 9.17
C PRO A 357 22.92 54.02 7.87
N TYR A 358 22.30 55.19 8.02
CA TYR A 358 22.12 56.16 6.94
C TYR A 358 22.17 57.59 7.52
N ARG A 359 22.42 58.59 6.68
CA ARG A 359 22.60 59.98 7.10
C ARG A 359 21.69 60.93 6.33
N VAL A 360 21.11 61.88 7.04
CA VAL A 360 20.35 62.99 6.47
C VAL A 360 21.16 64.28 6.59
N VAL A 361 21.49 64.90 5.46
CA VAL A 361 22.35 66.09 5.38
C VAL A 361 21.66 67.24 4.65
N GLN A 362 22.14 68.46 4.92
CA GLN A 362 21.85 69.61 4.08
C GLN A 362 22.59 69.43 2.75
N LEU A 363 21.87 69.50 1.62
CA LEU A 363 22.46 69.34 0.30
C LEU A 363 23.56 70.37 0.05
N SER A 364 24.74 69.90 -0.37
CA SER A 364 25.84 70.74 -0.84
C SER A 364 26.67 69.99 -1.89
N GLY A 365 27.51 70.73 -2.63
CA GLY A 365 28.36 70.18 -3.69
C GLY A 365 27.73 70.25 -5.09
N GLY A 366 28.25 69.45 -6.02
CA GLY A 366 27.90 69.50 -7.45
C GLY A 366 28.15 68.19 -8.21
N ALA A 367 28.09 68.24 -9.53
CA ALA A 367 28.47 67.14 -10.41
C ALA A 367 29.60 67.59 -11.34
N ASN A 368 30.71 66.84 -11.35
CA ASN A 368 31.80 67.10 -12.28
C ASN A 368 31.76 66.06 -13.40
N ILE A 369 31.90 66.52 -14.64
CA ILE A 369 31.99 65.68 -15.82
C ILE A 369 33.20 66.08 -16.67
N ALA A 370 33.91 65.11 -17.24
CA ALA A 370 35.02 65.36 -18.14
C ALA A 370 35.09 64.29 -19.25
N VAL A 371 35.33 64.71 -20.48
CA VAL A 371 35.58 63.82 -21.62
C VAL A 371 37.09 63.60 -21.77
N SER A 372 37.52 62.34 -21.81
CA SER A 372 38.94 61.96 -21.91
C SER A 372 39.19 60.86 -22.95
N PRO A 373 40.14 61.03 -23.89
CA PRO A 373 40.79 62.31 -24.19
C PRO A 373 39.78 63.30 -24.78
N ARG A 374 40.00 64.60 -24.55
CA ARG A 374 39.12 65.66 -25.07
C ARG A 374 39.09 65.71 -26.60
N ALA A 375 40.19 65.28 -27.21
CA ALA A 375 40.42 65.23 -28.65
C ALA A 375 40.89 63.83 -29.05
N SER A 376 40.21 63.21 -30.01
CA SER A 376 40.62 61.91 -30.54
C SER A 376 40.64 61.92 -32.06
N SER A 377 41.75 61.51 -32.66
CA SER A 377 41.88 61.40 -34.12
C SER A 377 41.43 60.02 -34.58
N VAL A 378 40.66 59.97 -35.68
CA VAL A 378 40.13 58.73 -36.24
C VAL A 378 39.91 58.88 -37.74
N THR A 379 40.28 57.88 -38.52
CA THR A 379 39.99 57.83 -39.96
C THR A 379 38.56 57.35 -40.17
N ALA A 380 37.83 57.95 -41.11
CA ALA A 380 36.49 57.51 -41.49
C ALA A 380 36.47 55.99 -41.78
N GLY A 381 35.45 55.29 -41.31
CA GLY A 381 35.34 53.83 -41.36
C GLY A 381 35.94 53.08 -40.16
N ASN A 382 36.59 53.77 -39.21
CA ASN A 382 37.19 53.15 -38.02
C ASN A 382 36.48 53.56 -36.71
N ASN A 383 36.87 52.87 -35.64
CA ASN A 383 36.38 53.11 -34.28
C ASN A 383 37.37 53.92 -33.46
N VAL A 384 36.85 54.71 -32.53
CA VAL A 384 37.62 55.42 -31.51
C VAL A 384 36.97 55.20 -30.15
N SER A 385 37.81 55.03 -29.11
CA SER A 385 37.35 54.86 -27.73
C SER A 385 37.66 56.10 -26.93
N LEU A 386 36.68 56.53 -26.15
CA LEU A 386 36.70 57.69 -25.27
C LEU A 386 36.22 57.24 -23.89
N THR A 387 36.35 58.10 -22.91
CA THR A 387 35.78 57.88 -21.58
C THR A 387 35.15 59.16 -21.09
N ILE A 388 33.93 59.05 -20.57
CA ILE A 388 33.27 60.13 -19.84
C ILE A 388 33.47 59.85 -18.36
N LYS A 389 34.25 60.70 -17.70
CA LYS A 389 34.43 60.67 -16.25
C LYS A 389 33.29 61.45 -15.61
N VAL A 390 32.58 60.83 -14.67
CA VAL A 390 31.58 61.49 -13.83
C VAL A 390 32.01 61.36 -12.39
N LYS A 391 32.04 62.48 -11.65
CA LYS A 391 32.32 62.50 -10.21
C LYS A 391 31.18 63.17 -9.48
N ASN A 392 30.61 62.43 -8.53
CA ASN A 392 29.69 62.97 -7.57
C ASN A 392 30.47 63.80 -6.56
N THR A 393 30.34 65.13 -6.62
CA THR A 393 30.92 66.04 -5.61
C THR A 393 29.88 66.50 -4.60
N GLN A 394 28.65 65.98 -4.67
CA GLN A 394 27.65 66.19 -3.65
C GLN A 394 28.01 65.42 -2.37
N ASN A 395 27.49 65.89 -1.25
CA ASN A 395 27.56 65.20 0.04
C ASN A 395 26.45 64.14 0.22
N ILE A 396 25.75 63.77 -0.85
CA ILE A 396 24.72 62.74 -0.88
C ILE A 396 25.05 61.68 -1.93
N ASP A 397 24.53 60.48 -1.74
CA ASP A 397 24.54 59.47 -2.77
C ASP A 397 23.44 59.81 -3.78
N ASP A 398 23.72 59.65 -5.07
CA ASP A 398 22.85 60.15 -6.11
C ASP A 398 22.93 59.31 -7.39
N THR A 399 21.89 59.40 -8.20
CA THR A 399 21.85 58.84 -9.54
C THR A 399 22.01 59.97 -10.55
N PHE A 400 22.96 59.82 -11.47
CA PHE A 400 23.27 60.78 -12.50
C PHE A 400 22.89 60.24 -13.87
N ILE A 401 22.13 61.03 -14.63
CA ILE A 401 21.85 60.76 -16.03
C ILE A 401 22.90 61.49 -16.88
N VAL A 402 23.70 60.72 -17.61
CA VAL A 402 24.69 61.22 -18.57
C VAL A 402 24.08 61.18 -19.97
N LYS A 403 24.04 62.32 -20.66
CA LYS A 403 23.50 62.43 -22.02
C LYS A 403 24.53 63.02 -22.98
N ILE A 404 24.72 62.38 -24.13
CA ILE A 404 25.52 62.87 -25.23
C ILE A 404 24.60 63.59 -26.23
N SER A 405 24.84 64.88 -26.46
CA SER A 405 24.05 65.73 -27.35
C SER A 405 24.92 66.54 -28.30
N VAL A 406 24.31 67.03 -29.38
CA VAL A 406 24.92 67.98 -30.33
C VAL A 406 24.08 69.22 -30.57
N SER A 407 22.86 69.27 -30.04
CA SER A 407 21.89 70.36 -30.20
C SER A 407 22.42 71.73 -29.79
N GLU A 408 23.32 71.78 -28.81
CA GLU A 408 23.91 73.02 -28.31
C GLU A 408 25.17 73.44 -29.09
N LEU A 409 25.51 72.75 -30.18
CA LEU A 409 26.73 72.94 -30.95
C LEU A 409 26.44 73.43 -32.39
N PRO A 410 27.35 74.19 -33.04
CA PRO A 410 27.13 74.68 -34.40
C PRO A 410 26.99 73.53 -35.41
N ALA A 411 25.98 73.61 -36.29
CA ALA A 411 25.60 72.53 -37.20
C ALA A 411 26.76 71.98 -38.06
N SER A 412 27.66 72.84 -38.54
CA SER A 412 28.82 72.43 -39.36
C SER A 412 29.81 71.53 -38.62
N TYR A 413 29.81 71.58 -37.30
CA TYR A 413 30.73 70.84 -36.44
C TYR A 413 30.06 69.72 -35.65
N GLN A 414 28.75 69.46 -35.79
CA GLN A 414 28.11 68.40 -35.01
C GLN A 414 28.64 67.02 -35.38
N ALA A 415 28.97 66.21 -34.37
CA ALA A 415 29.24 64.79 -34.55
C ALA A 415 27.96 64.03 -34.90
N ASP A 416 28.10 62.94 -35.64
CA ASP A 416 27.00 62.02 -35.90
C ASP A 416 26.77 61.15 -34.65
N LEU A 417 25.65 61.37 -33.97
CA LEU A 417 25.30 60.62 -32.76
C LEU A 417 24.99 59.14 -33.04
N SER A 418 24.65 58.77 -34.28
CA SER A 418 24.38 57.36 -34.63
C SER A 418 25.62 56.47 -34.54
N GLY A 419 26.82 57.08 -34.57
CA GLY A 419 28.07 56.38 -34.39
C GLY A 419 28.39 56.00 -32.95
N PHE A 420 27.70 56.58 -31.95
CA PHE A 420 27.94 56.32 -30.54
C PHE A 420 27.24 55.03 -30.10
N ASP A 421 27.95 54.19 -29.36
CA ASP A 421 27.38 52.96 -28.78
C ASP A 421 26.27 53.22 -27.76
N TRP A 422 26.26 54.40 -27.15
CA TRP A 422 25.17 54.91 -26.33
C TRP A 422 25.13 56.43 -26.35
N THR A 423 23.93 57.00 -26.15
CA THR A 423 23.73 58.45 -26.02
C THR A 423 23.13 58.86 -24.68
N GLU A 424 22.65 57.90 -23.88
CA GLU A 424 22.16 58.12 -22.53
C GLU A 424 22.54 56.95 -21.61
N LYS A 425 23.02 57.27 -20.40
CA LYS A 425 23.35 56.27 -19.38
C LYS A 425 23.08 56.80 -17.99
N SER A 426 22.46 55.98 -17.14
CA SER A 426 22.30 56.26 -15.72
C SER A 426 23.47 55.65 -14.93
N VAL A 427 24.04 56.40 -14.00
CA VAL A 427 25.09 55.92 -13.09
C VAL A 427 24.78 56.32 -11.66
N THR A 428 24.82 55.35 -10.75
CA THR A 428 24.59 55.55 -9.33
C THR A 428 25.93 55.71 -8.62
N LEU A 429 26.13 56.80 -7.89
CA LEU A 429 27.40 57.15 -7.25
C LEU A 429 27.17 57.56 -5.80
N LYS A 430 27.97 57.01 -4.89
CA LYS A 430 28.03 57.51 -3.51
C LYS A 430 28.63 58.91 -3.46
N ALA A 431 28.39 59.63 -2.36
CA ALA A 431 29.00 60.92 -2.12
C ALA A 431 30.54 60.86 -2.28
N GLY A 432 31.10 61.68 -3.15
CA GLY A 432 32.55 61.74 -3.43
C GLY A 432 33.07 60.70 -4.45
N GLU A 433 32.25 59.73 -4.86
CA GLU A 433 32.63 58.67 -5.81
C GLU A 433 32.77 59.19 -7.24
N GLU A 434 33.60 58.52 -8.04
CA GLU A 434 33.75 58.77 -9.46
C GLU A 434 33.69 57.49 -10.28
N VAL A 435 33.17 57.59 -11.50
CA VAL A 435 33.11 56.50 -12.47
C VAL A 435 33.66 56.95 -13.81
N LEU A 436 34.31 56.01 -14.50
CA LEU A 436 34.76 56.14 -15.88
C LEU A 436 33.81 55.36 -16.77
N ILE A 437 33.09 56.04 -17.65
CA ILE A 437 32.12 55.43 -18.55
C ILE A 437 32.76 55.35 -19.95
N PRO A 438 33.13 54.16 -20.44
CA PRO A 438 33.64 54.01 -21.80
C PRO A 438 32.58 54.41 -22.83
N VAL A 439 33.03 55.09 -23.89
CA VAL A 439 32.22 55.44 -25.06
C VAL A 439 32.98 54.93 -26.27
N LYS A 440 32.31 54.14 -27.12
CA LYS A 440 32.85 53.75 -28.42
C LYS A 440 32.12 54.52 -29.50
N VAL A 441 32.88 55.20 -30.35
CA VAL A 441 32.33 55.90 -31.51
C VAL A 441 32.83 55.26 -32.79
N THR A 442 31.89 54.85 -33.63
CA THR A 442 32.13 54.37 -35.00
C THR A 442 31.93 55.54 -35.95
N VAL A 443 32.97 55.94 -36.67
CA VAL A 443 32.85 57.01 -37.66
C VAL A 443 32.48 56.41 -39.01
N PRO A 444 31.34 56.75 -39.61
CA PRO A 444 30.92 56.20 -40.90
C PRO A 444 31.94 56.47 -42.01
N GLU A 445 32.06 55.52 -42.95
CA GLU A 445 32.83 55.72 -44.17
C GLU A 445 32.27 56.92 -44.96
N GLY A 446 33.15 57.75 -45.53
CA GLY A 446 32.75 58.97 -46.25
C GLY A 446 32.47 60.19 -45.36
N THR A 447 32.64 60.09 -44.03
CA THR A 447 32.57 61.27 -43.14
C THR A 447 33.64 62.30 -43.54
N ALA A 448 33.23 63.54 -43.82
CA ALA A 448 34.14 64.60 -44.24
C ALA A 448 35.21 64.90 -43.19
N ALA A 449 36.46 65.09 -43.65
CA ALA A 449 37.58 65.47 -42.81
C ALA A 449 37.30 66.77 -42.04
N GLY A 450 37.78 66.85 -40.81
CA GLY A 450 37.60 68.02 -39.94
C GLY A 450 37.17 67.67 -38.52
N ARG A 451 36.85 68.72 -37.75
CA ARG A 451 36.47 68.58 -36.34
C ARG A 451 34.97 68.30 -36.22
N LYS A 452 34.62 67.30 -35.42
CA LYS A 452 33.24 66.93 -35.08
C LYS A 452 33.09 66.94 -33.56
N LEU A 453 32.24 67.80 -33.03
CA LEU A 453 32.04 68.07 -31.62
C LEU A 453 30.80 67.35 -31.10
N PHE A 454 30.87 66.90 -29.84
CA PHE A 454 29.73 66.43 -29.06
C PHE A 454 29.82 66.97 -27.63
N ARG A 455 28.68 67.11 -26.97
CA ARG A 455 28.59 67.53 -25.57
C ARG A 455 28.15 66.36 -24.72
N ALA A 456 28.90 66.06 -23.67
CA ALA A 456 28.45 65.18 -22.60
C ALA A 456 27.87 66.06 -21.49
N ASN A 457 26.60 65.83 -21.15
CA ASN A 457 25.91 66.50 -20.06
C ASN A 457 25.68 65.48 -18.93
N VAL A 458 25.76 65.92 -17.69
CA VAL A 458 25.34 65.15 -16.53
C VAL A 458 24.26 65.91 -15.79
N LYS A 459 23.23 65.20 -15.34
CA LYS A 459 22.14 65.73 -14.52
C LYS A 459 21.89 64.81 -13.33
N SER A 460 21.82 65.39 -12.13
CA SER A 460 21.38 64.70 -10.92
C SER A 460 19.88 64.39 -10.98
N GLU A 461 19.46 63.21 -10.53
CA GLU A 461 18.04 62.86 -10.39
C GLU A 461 17.41 63.44 -9.12
N THR A 462 18.21 63.67 -8.07
CA THR A 462 17.71 64.14 -6.77
C THR A 462 17.83 65.66 -6.57
N SER A 463 18.53 66.37 -7.45
CA SER A 463 18.74 67.82 -7.34
C SER A 463 18.70 68.53 -8.69
N SER A 464 18.72 69.86 -8.67
CA SER A 464 18.82 70.69 -9.90
C SER A 464 20.25 70.75 -10.46
N ILE A 465 21.20 69.97 -9.94
CA ILE A 465 22.60 70.02 -10.33
C ILE A 465 22.80 69.44 -11.72
N THR A 466 23.50 70.21 -12.56
CA THR A 466 23.90 69.82 -13.91
C THR A 466 25.35 70.19 -14.19
N GLY A 467 26.02 69.44 -15.05
CA GLY A 467 27.35 69.76 -15.56
C GLY A 467 27.47 69.37 -17.02
N PHE A 468 28.47 69.91 -17.74
CA PHE A 468 28.76 69.49 -19.10
C PHE A 468 30.25 69.60 -19.42
N ASP A 469 30.70 68.78 -20.37
CA ASP A 469 31.99 68.94 -21.04
C ASP A 469 31.84 68.64 -22.54
N THR A 470 32.75 69.18 -23.35
CA THR A 470 32.71 69.07 -24.81
C THR A 470 33.93 68.30 -25.31
N GLY A 471 33.66 67.16 -25.94
CA GLY A 471 34.65 66.36 -26.66
C GLY A 471 34.62 66.65 -28.16
N TYR A 472 35.71 66.32 -28.86
CA TYR A 472 35.73 66.40 -30.31
C TYR A 472 36.55 65.29 -30.96
N LEU A 473 36.04 64.82 -32.09
CA LEU A 473 36.67 63.87 -32.99
C LEU A 473 37.35 64.64 -34.12
N VAL A 474 38.60 64.30 -34.41
CA VAL A 474 39.35 64.85 -35.54
C VAL A 474 39.36 63.78 -36.64
N ILE A 475 38.54 63.99 -37.67
CA ILE A 475 38.44 63.08 -38.80
C ILE A 475 39.59 63.37 -39.76
N ALA A 476 40.48 62.38 -39.92
CA ALA A 476 41.67 62.43 -40.75
C ALA A 476 41.37 62.15 -42.23
#